data_AF-A0A938P6H9-F1
#
_entry.id   AF-A0A938P6H9-F1
#
_cell.length_a   1.000
_cell.length_b   1.000
_cell.length_c   1.000
_cell.angle_alpha   90.00
_cell.angle_beta   90.00
_cell.angle_gamma   90.00
#
_symmetry.space_group_name_H-M   'P 1'
#
loop_
_entity.id
_entity.type
_entity.pdbx_description
1 polymer ?
#
loop_
_entity_poly.entity_id
_entity_poly.type
_entity_poly.pdbx_seq_one_letter_code
_entity_poly.pdbx_strand_id
1 'polypeptide(L)'
;MPSGEVECWEEAAARYLCEMRKSNRRSVSVEDKEVRFDVLNTVLNDAPPLTLEKVDIVGAVKTLTEARGWSELTASKYEKVGLTLLRFVRGEGKRMHTRDEAPPTTWGAGIVAQLMHTAETVAPEAVAALAVMAFAGIRPNEALRLLTGRTTCCGTRPRR
;
A
#
# COMPACT_ATOMS: atom_id res chain seq x y z
N MET A 1 11.71 -40.00 1.38
CA MET A 1 11.68 -38.61 1.87
C MET A 1 10.90 -37.79 0.86
N PRO A 2 9.93 -36.96 1.26
CA PRO A 2 9.31 -36.05 0.29
C PRO A 2 10.42 -35.13 -0.25
N SER A 3 10.43 -34.90 -1.55
CA SER A 3 11.46 -34.15 -2.27
C SER A 3 11.64 -32.77 -1.64
N GLY A 4 12.84 -32.53 -1.11
CA GLY A 4 13.23 -31.29 -0.41
C GLY A 4 13.51 -30.15 -1.39
N GLU A 5 12.56 -29.82 -2.26
CA GLU A 5 12.62 -28.57 -3.02
C GLU A 5 12.36 -27.42 -2.05
N VAL A 6 13.41 -26.62 -1.83
CA VAL A 6 13.30 -25.42 -1.03
C VAL A 6 12.62 -24.37 -1.89
N GLU A 7 11.37 -24.03 -1.55
CA GLU A 7 10.56 -23.01 -2.21
C GLU A 7 11.37 -21.72 -2.42
N CYS A 8 11.40 -21.21 -3.65
CA CYS A 8 12.15 -20.00 -3.97
C CYS A 8 11.41 -18.73 -3.49
N TRP A 9 12.05 -17.57 -3.61
CA TRP A 9 11.47 -16.31 -3.12
C TRP A 9 10.16 -15.97 -3.84
N GLU A 10 10.15 -16.10 -5.16
CA GLU A 10 8.98 -15.78 -5.98
C GLU A 10 7.78 -16.68 -5.65
N GLU A 11 8.02 -17.99 -5.50
CA GLU A 11 6.99 -18.96 -5.12
C GLU A 11 6.40 -18.66 -3.74
N ALA A 12 7.28 -18.41 -2.75
CA ALA A 12 6.87 -18.07 -1.41
C ALA A 12 6.08 -16.75 -1.36
N ALA A 13 6.51 -15.75 -2.11
CA ALA A 13 5.83 -14.46 -2.24
C ALA A 13 4.45 -14.63 -2.88
N ALA A 14 4.36 -15.39 -3.98
CA ALA A 14 3.09 -15.67 -4.65
C ALA A 14 2.11 -16.40 -3.73
N ARG A 15 2.58 -17.40 -2.98
CA ARG A 15 1.78 -18.11 -1.98
C ARG A 15 1.28 -17.18 -0.87
N TYR A 16 2.14 -16.32 -0.35
CA TYR A 16 1.77 -15.32 0.66
C TYR A 16 0.71 -14.33 0.14
N LEU A 17 0.88 -13.81 -1.08
CA LEU A 17 -0.06 -12.89 -1.70
C LEU A 17 -1.41 -13.57 -1.98
N CYS A 18 -1.40 -14.85 -2.37
CA CYS A 18 -2.61 -15.66 -2.53
C CYS A 18 -3.40 -15.76 -1.21
N GLU A 19 -2.72 -16.05 -0.10
CA GLU A 19 -3.35 -16.09 1.23
C GLU A 19 -3.90 -14.72 1.68
N MET A 20 -3.23 -13.62 1.32
CA MET A 20 -3.76 -12.28 1.55
C MET A 20 -5.05 -12.01 0.75
N ARG A 21 -5.08 -12.40 -0.53
CA ARG A 21 -6.25 -12.25 -1.40
C ARG A 21 -7.43 -13.06 -0.86
N LYS A 22 -7.20 -14.32 -0.46
CA LYS A 22 -8.22 -15.18 0.19
C LYS A 22 -8.75 -14.60 1.50
N SER A 23 -7.90 -13.93 2.28
CA SER A 23 -8.26 -13.28 3.54
C SER A 23 -9.01 -11.94 3.36
N ASN A 24 -9.44 -11.61 2.15
CA ASN A 24 -10.14 -10.37 1.80
C ASN A 24 -9.38 -9.09 2.24
N ARG A 25 -8.04 -9.12 2.15
CA ARG A 25 -7.21 -7.93 2.37
C ARG A 25 -7.49 -6.92 1.25
N ARG A 26 -7.34 -5.62 1.56
CA ARG A 26 -7.50 -4.53 0.57
C ARG A 26 -6.53 -4.75 -0.59
N SER A 27 -7.01 -4.59 -1.83
CA SER A 27 -6.20 -4.78 -3.06
C SER A 27 -4.91 -3.97 -3.03
N VAL A 28 -5.00 -2.69 -2.67
CA VAL A 28 -3.85 -1.79 -2.54
C VAL A 28 -2.78 -2.35 -1.59
N SER A 29 -3.16 -3.05 -0.52
CA SER A 29 -2.20 -3.65 0.40
C SER A 29 -1.53 -4.92 -0.15
N VAL A 30 -2.19 -5.61 -1.08
CA VAL A 30 -1.63 -6.78 -1.79
C VAL A 30 -0.64 -6.27 -2.84
N GLU A 31 -1.07 -5.33 -3.68
CA GLU A 31 -0.24 -4.70 -4.73
C GLU A 31 1.02 -4.05 -4.12
N ASP A 32 0.87 -3.30 -3.03
CA ASP A 32 1.97 -2.65 -2.32
C ASP A 32 2.96 -3.65 -1.68
N LYS A 33 2.57 -4.91 -1.50
CA LYS A 33 3.49 -5.98 -1.06
C LYS A 33 4.12 -6.71 -2.23
N GLU A 34 3.35 -6.96 -3.28
CA GLU A 34 3.82 -7.53 -4.55
C GLU A 34 5.01 -6.74 -5.09
N VAL A 35 4.84 -5.42 -5.28
CA VAL A 35 5.92 -4.53 -5.73
C VAL A 35 7.15 -4.61 -4.82
N ARG A 36 6.96 -4.72 -3.51
CA ARG A 36 8.10 -4.78 -2.57
C ARG A 36 8.80 -6.13 -2.61
N PHE A 37 8.10 -7.23 -2.79
CA PHE A 37 8.71 -8.54 -2.97
C PHE A 37 9.52 -8.59 -4.27
N ASP A 38 8.97 -8.06 -5.37
CA ASP A 38 9.66 -8.03 -6.66
C ASP A 38 10.95 -7.20 -6.57
N VAL A 39 10.88 -6.02 -5.96
CA VAL A 39 12.05 -5.15 -5.77
C VAL A 39 13.11 -5.80 -4.88
N LEU A 40 12.72 -6.45 -3.78
CA LEU A 40 13.67 -7.19 -2.93
C LEU A 40 14.30 -8.35 -3.70
N ASN A 41 13.52 -9.04 -4.55
CA ASN A 41 14.02 -10.17 -5.32
C ASN A 41 15.17 -9.79 -6.26
N THR A 42 15.18 -8.55 -6.78
CA THR A 42 16.26 -8.06 -7.64
C THR A 42 17.66 -8.10 -7.00
N VAL A 43 17.74 -8.12 -5.66
CA VAL A 43 19.01 -8.23 -4.92
C VAL A 43 19.17 -9.60 -4.28
N LEU A 44 18.07 -10.23 -3.87
CA LEU A 44 18.09 -11.56 -3.25
C LEU A 44 18.26 -12.69 -4.28
N ASN A 45 18.10 -12.41 -5.57
CA ASN A 45 18.32 -13.34 -6.69
C ASN A 45 17.58 -14.66 -6.51
N ASP A 46 16.29 -14.58 -6.15
CA ASP A 46 15.40 -15.71 -5.92
C ASP A 46 15.89 -16.71 -4.86
N ALA A 47 16.72 -16.25 -3.92
CA ALA A 47 17.21 -17.07 -2.82
C ALA A 47 16.04 -17.63 -1.98
N PRO A 48 16.06 -18.94 -1.65
CA PRO A 48 14.99 -19.54 -0.88
C PRO A 48 14.82 -18.88 0.50
N PRO A 49 13.62 -18.42 0.91
CA PRO A 49 13.44 -17.70 2.16
C PRO A 49 13.88 -18.46 3.42
N LEU A 50 13.90 -19.80 3.38
CA LEU A 50 14.37 -20.62 4.50
C LEU A 50 15.89 -20.54 4.73
N THR A 51 16.67 -20.12 3.74
CA THR A 51 18.13 -19.96 3.88
C THR A 51 18.54 -18.54 4.27
N LEU A 52 17.61 -17.59 4.18
CA LEU A 52 17.82 -16.18 4.49
C LEU A 52 17.54 -15.88 5.95
N GLU A 53 18.35 -15.02 6.55
CA GLU A 53 18.18 -14.45 7.87
C GLU A 53 17.83 -12.96 7.81
N LYS A 54 17.52 -12.38 8.98
CA LYS A 54 17.25 -10.93 9.09
C LYS A 54 18.37 -10.09 8.48
N VAL A 55 19.63 -10.49 8.67
CA VAL A 55 20.80 -9.74 8.17
C VAL A 55 20.81 -9.65 6.64
N ASP A 56 20.33 -10.68 5.94
CA ASP A 56 20.27 -10.69 4.48
C ASP A 56 19.23 -9.71 3.95
N ILE A 57 18.06 -9.66 4.61
CA ILE A 57 17.01 -8.67 4.27
C ILE A 57 17.51 -7.25 4.52
N VAL A 58 18.16 -7.01 5.68
CA VAL A 58 18.72 -5.69 6.01
C VAL A 58 19.81 -5.30 5.01
N GLY A 59 20.67 -6.24 4.63
CA GLY A 59 21.71 -6.04 3.62
C GLY A 59 21.11 -5.68 2.25
N ALA A 60 20.12 -6.43 1.78
CA ALA A 60 19.44 -6.16 0.52
C ALA A 60 18.77 -4.77 0.50
N VAL A 61 18.08 -4.41 1.58
CA VAL A 61 17.45 -3.09 1.73
C VAL A 61 18.49 -1.96 1.76
N LYS A 62 19.64 -2.18 2.41
CA LYS A 62 20.74 -1.20 2.42
C LYS A 62 21.27 -0.97 1.01
N THR A 63 21.56 -2.03 0.26
CA THR A 63 21.99 -1.93 -1.15
C THR A 63 20.98 -1.15 -2.00
N LEU A 64 19.69 -1.44 -1.87
CA LEU A 64 18.62 -0.73 -2.58
C LEU A 64 18.52 0.74 -2.15
N THR A 65 18.69 1.02 -0.86
CA THR A 65 18.61 2.38 -0.30
C THR A 65 19.73 3.25 -0.84
N GLU A 66 20.97 2.73 -0.89
CA GLU A 66 22.13 3.43 -1.45
C GLU A 66 21.96 3.67 -2.95
N ALA A 67 21.47 2.68 -3.70
CA ALA A 67 21.27 2.80 -5.15
C ALA A 67 20.12 3.75 -5.55
N ARG A 68 19.07 3.85 -4.73
CA ARG A 68 17.83 4.58 -5.05
C ARG A 68 17.61 5.85 -4.25
N GLY A 69 18.48 6.18 -3.28
CA GLY A 69 18.35 7.36 -2.43
C GLY A 69 17.09 7.33 -1.54
N TRP A 70 16.74 6.16 -1.01
CA TRP A 70 15.52 6.03 -0.19
C TRP A 70 15.65 6.72 1.17
N SER A 71 14.54 7.29 1.64
CA SER A 71 14.41 7.71 3.04
C SER A 71 14.43 6.51 3.98
N GLU A 72 14.82 6.73 5.25
CA GLU A 72 14.80 5.70 6.29
C GLU A 72 13.41 5.08 6.48
N LEU A 73 12.35 5.89 6.37
CA LEU A 73 10.97 5.41 6.44
C LEU A 73 10.66 4.43 5.30
N THR A 74 11.12 4.72 4.08
CA THR A 74 10.96 3.83 2.94
C THR A 74 11.74 2.54 3.17
N ALA A 75 13.01 2.62 3.53
CA ALA A 75 13.85 1.46 3.83
C ALA A 75 13.20 0.54 4.88
N SER A 76 12.71 1.11 5.99
CA SER A 76 12.03 0.36 7.06
C SER A 76 10.78 -0.39 6.56
N LYS A 77 10.02 0.17 5.60
CA LYS A 77 8.86 -0.51 5.01
C LYS A 77 9.27 -1.74 4.21
N TYR A 78 10.34 -1.67 3.43
CA TYR A 78 10.86 -2.82 2.68
C TYR A 78 11.41 -3.90 3.62
N GLU A 79 12.18 -3.52 4.64
CA GLU A 79 12.69 -4.48 5.64
C GLU A 79 11.54 -5.23 6.32
N LYS A 80 10.52 -4.51 6.79
CA LYS A 80 9.33 -5.13 7.42
C LYS A 80 8.63 -6.11 6.48
N VAL A 81 8.58 -5.83 5.18
CA VAL A 81 7.95 -6.73 4.21
C VAL A 81 8.79 -7.99 3.99
N GLY A 82 10.10 -7.87 3.78
CA GLY A 82 10.98 -9.04 3.66
C GLY A 82 10.93 -9.94 4.89
N LEU A 83 11.01 -9.35 6.09
CA LEU A 83 10.87 -10.09 7.35
C LEU A 83 9.49 -10.72 7.54
N THR A 84 8.44 -10.16 6.95
CA THR A 84 7.11 -10.77 6.99
C THR A 84 7.07 -12.05 6.18
N LEU A 85 7.76 -12.09 5.03
CA LEU A 85 7.84 -13.29 4.20
C LEU A 85 8.62 -14.40 4.89
N LEU A 86 9.79 -14.09 5.46
CA LEU A 86 10.58 -15.06 6.24
C LEU A 86 9.74 -15.72 7.33
N ARG A 87 9.01 -14.91 8.11
CA ARG A 87 8.12 -15.40 9.17
C ARG A 87 6.99 -16.27 8.64
N PHE A 88 6.37 -15.86 7.54
CA PHE A 88 5.31 -16.63 6.92
C PHE A 88 5.78 -18.02 6.52
N VAL A 89 6.95 -18.12 5.87
CA VAL A 89 7.52 -19.40 5.43
C VAL A 89 7.95 -20.24 6.64
N ARG A 90 8.41 -19.61 7.71
CA ARG A 90 8.77 -20.26 8.99
C ARG A 90 7.57 -20.63 9.87
N GLY A 91 6.34 -20.26 9.49
CA GLY A 91 5.15 -20.48 10.32
C GLY A 91 5.08 -19.61 11.58
N GLU A 92 5.91 -18.57 11.68
CA GLU A 92 5.89 -17.63 12.79
C GLU A 92 4.66 -16.72 12.67
N GLY A 93 3.80 -16.72 13.70
CA GLY A 93 2.52 -16.03 13.69
C GLY A 93 2.59 -14.51 13.40
N LYS A 94 1.44 -13.91 13.10
CA LYS A 94 1.32 -12.47 12.80
C LYS A 94 1.70 -11.65 14.04
N ARG A 95 2.69 -10.74 13.94
CA ARG A 95 2.92 -9.74 14.99
C ARG A 95 1.77 -8.75 15.04
N MET A 96 1.32 -8.43 16.24
CA MET A 96 0.40 -7.32 16.47
C MET A 96 1.08 -6.02 16.02
N HIS A 97 0.46 -5.28 15.11
CA HIS A 97 0.98 -3.99 14.68
C HIS A 97 0.86 -3.01 15.85
N THR A 98 1.98 -2.37 16.23
CA THR A 98 1.96 -1.16 17.05
C THR A 98 1.09 -0.13 16.34
N ARG A 99 0.10 0.43 17.03
CA ARG A 99 -0.70 1.53 16.48
C ARG A 99 0.24 2.71 16.21
N ASP A 100 0.09 3.32 15.04
CA ASP A 100 0.70 4.62 14.78
C ASP A 100 0.06 5.61 15.74
N GLU A 101 0.85 6.14 16.68
CA GLU A 101 0.40 7.14 17.66
C GLU A 101 0.58 8.57 17.14
N ALA A 102 1.25 8.75 16.00
CA ALA A 102 1.44 10.07 15.42
C ALA A 102 0.08 10.66 14.99
N PRO A 103 -0.35 11.79 15.57
CA PRO A 103 -1.58 12.44 15.15
C PRO A 103 -1.42 12.89 13.69
N PRO A 104 -2.46 12.75 12.85
CA PRO A 104 -2.42 13.29 11.50
C PRO A 104 -2.18 14.80 11.56
N THR A 105 -1.29 15.30 10.71
CA THR A 105 -1.04 16.75 10.59
C THR A 105 -2.33 17.43 10.13
N THR A 106 -2.81 18.41 10.89
CA THR A 106 -3.97 19.21 10.52
C THR A 106 -3.55 20.43 9.70
N TRP A 107 -4.40 20.85 8.77
CA TRP A 107 -4.19 22.09 8.02
C TRP A 107 -4.99 23.22 8.66
N GLY A 108 -4.33 24.36 8.85
CA GLY A 108 -5.01 25.58 9.29
C GLY A 108 -5.99 26.09 8.23
N ALA A 109 -7.02 26.81 8.65
CA ALA A 109 -8.06 27.34 7.76
C ALA A 109 -7.50 28.19 6.60
N GLY A 110 -6.42 28.95 6.84
CA GLY A 110 -5.75 29.74 5.80
C GLY A 110 -5.16 28.89 4.67
N ILE A 111 -4.57 27.75 5.00
CA ILE A 111 -4.02 26.79 4.01
C ILE A 111 -5.17 26.20 3.19
N VAL A 112 -6.28 25.84 3.84
CA VAL A 112 -7.46 25.30 3.16
C VAL A 112 -8.07 26.33 2.22
N ALA A 113 -8.22 27.59 2.65
CA ALA A 113 -8.75 28.66 1.80
C ALA A 113 -7.88 28.91 0.55
N GLN A 114 -6.55 28.94 0.73
CA GLN A 114 -5.62 29.10 -0.38
C GLN A 114 -5.67 27.93 -1.37
N LEU A 115 -5.81 26.70 -0.85
CA LEU A 115 -5.97 25.49 -1.67
C LEU A 115 -7.25 25.55 -2.50
N MET A 116 -8.39 25.94 -1.91
CA MET A 116 -9.66 26.09 -2.64
C MET A 116 -9.55 27.15 -3.74
N HIS A 117 -8.98 28.31 -3.44
CA HIS A 117 -8.85 29.40 -4.41
C HIS A 117 -7.91 29.03 -5.57
N THR A 118 -6.85 28.28 -5.29
CA THR A 118 -5.97 27.73 -6.32
C THR A 118 -6.72 26.69 -7.17
N ALA A 119 -7.53 25.84 -6.55
CA ALA A 119 -8.33 24.85 -7.28
C ALA A 119 -9.40 25.51 -8.17
N GLU A 120 -10.05 26.59 -7.73
CA GLU A 120 -11.00 27.37 -8.55
C GLU A 120 -10.40 27.89 -9.86
N THR A 121 -9.09 28.14 -9.89
CA THR A 121 -8.40 28.67 -11.08
C THR A 121 -7.79 27.58 -11.96
N VAL A 122 -7.29 26.49 -11.37
CA VAL A 122 -6.53 25.46 -12.09
C VAL A 122 -7.35 24.20 -12.39
N ALA A 123 -8.27 23.83 -11.50
CA ALA A 123 -9.12 22.64 -11.62
C ALA A 123 -10.49 22.86 -10.94
N PRO A 124 -11.37 23.70 -11.50
CA PRO A 124 -12.64 24.08 -10.88
C PRO A 124 -13.52 22.89 -10.50
N GLU A 125 -13.47 21.81 -11.28
CA GLU A 125 -14.18 20.56 -11.05
C GLU A 125 -13.75 19.84 -9.77
N ALA A 126 -12.54 20.09 -9.27
CA ALA A 126 -12.00 19.47 -8.06
C ALA A 126 -12.47 20.18 -6.78
N VAL A 127 -12.98 21.41 -6.85
CA VAL A 127 -13.33 22.25 -5.68
C VAL A 127 -14.36 21.56 -4.79
N ALA A 128 -15.40 20.97 -5.37
CA ALA A 128 -16.41 20.24 -4.60
C ALA A 128 -15.81 19.01 -3.88
N ALA A 129 -14.92 18.28 -4.55
CA ALA A 129 -14.23 17.13 -3.96
C ALA A 129 -13.34 17.57 -2.77
N LEU A 130 -12.55 18.63 -2.99
CA LEU A 130 -11.68 19.22 -1.98
C LEU A 130 -12.47 19.70 -0.76
N ALA A 131 -13.61 20.37 -0.97
CA ALA A 131 -14.47 20.83 0.11
C ALA A 131 -14.99 19.66 0.96
N VAL A 132 -15.51 18.60 0.31
CA VAL A 132 -15.97 17.41 1.06
C VAL A 132 -14.81 16.75 1.81
N MET A 133 -13.62 16.65 1.21
CA MET A 133 -12.44 16.10 1.90
C MET A 133 -12.03 16.94 3.11
N ALA A 134 -11.98 18.27 2.96
CA ALA A 134 -11.54 19.18 4.01
C ALA A 134 -12.53 19.23 5.20
N PHE A 135 -13.84 19.22 4.93
CA PHE A 135 -14.86 19.38 5.98
C PHE A 135 -15.40 18.06 6.54
N ALA A 136 -15.48 17.00 5.73
CA ALA A 136 -15.98 15.70 6.19
C ALA A 136 -14.86 14.74 6.62
N GLY A 137 -13.59 15.09 6.39
CA GLY A 137 -12.44 14.26 6.76
C GLY A 137 -12.38 12.92 6.01
N ILE A 138 -13.03 12.82 4.85
CA ILE A 138 -13.03 11.59 4.05
C ILE A 138 -11.78 11.51 3.17
N ARG A 139 -11.36 10.28 2.85
CA ARG A 139 -10.15 10.08 2.02
C ARG A 139 -10.42 10.47 0.57
N PRO A 140 -9.41 10.88 -0.21
CA PRO A 140 -9.59 11.20 -1.64
C PRO A 140 -10.30 10.11 -2.44
N ASN A 141 -9.94 8.84 -2.24
CA ASN A 141 -10.60 7.72 -2.91
C ASN A 141 -12.08 7.56 -2.51
N GLU A 142 -12.47 7.97 -1.30
CA GLU A 142 -13.85 7.96 -0.84
C GLU A 142 -14.62 9.14 -1.44
N ALA A 143 -14.02 10.34 -1.46
CA ALA A 143 -14.60 11.53 -2.07
C ALA A 143 -14.90 11.34 -3.56
N LEU A 144 -13.96 10.75 -4.30
CA LEU A 144 -14.12 10.49 -5.74
C LEU A 144 -15.26 9.49 -6.02
N ARG A 145 -15.47 8.49 -5.14
CA ARG A 145 -16.58 7.53 -5.28
C ARG A 145 -17.95 8.18 -5.14
N LEU A 146 -18.07 9.24 -4.33
CA LEU A 146 -19.32 10.00 -4.17
C LEU A 146 -19.68 10.76 -5.46
N LEU A 147 -18.67 11.22 -6.20
CA LEU A 147 -18.86 11.96 -7.46
C LEU A 147 -19.28 11.02 -8.61
N THR A 148 -18.76 9.80 -8.63
CA THR A 148 -19.10 8.79 -9.65
C THR A 148 -20.44 8.08 -9.41
N GLY A 149 -21.05 8.25 -8.24
CA GLY A 149 -22.34 7.64 -7.88
C GLY A 149 -23.56 8.20 -8.65
N ARG A 150 -23.37 9.19 -9.53
CA ARG A 150 -24.42 9.75 -10.40
C ARG A 150 -24.32 9.19 -11.82
N THR A 151 -24.51 7.88 -11.98
CA THR A 151 -24.78 7.30 -13.30
C THR A 151 -25.80 6.16 -13.17
N THR A 152 -27.08 6.54 -13.14
CA THR A 152 -28.23 5.99 -13.90
C THR A 152 -29.54 6.36 -13.20
N CYS A 153 -30.08 7.55 -13.50
CA CYS A 153 -31.52 7.79 -13.44
C CYS A 153 -31.98 8.19 -14.85
N CYS A 154 -31.85 7.27 -15.80
CA CYS A 154 -32.47 7.40 -17.11
C CYS A 154 -33.95 7.00 -17.01
N GLY A 155 -34.82 8.00 -17.00
CA GLY A 155 -36.05 8.01 -17.79
C GLY A 155 -37.24 7.18 -17.32
N THR A 156 -38.03 7.70 -16.38
CA THR A 156 -39.48 7.50 -16.41
C THR A 156 -40.09 8.50 -17.40
N ARG A 157 -40.48 8.03 -18.60
CA ARG A 157 -41.32 8.81 -19.53
C ARG A 157 -42.68 9.08 -18.89
N PRO A 158 -43.30 10.27 -19.10
CA PRO A 158 -44.69 10.47 -18.74
C PRO A 158 -45.58 9.69 -19.72
N ARG A 159 -46.49 8.87 -19.18
CA ARG A 159 -47.60 8.29 -19.95
C ARG A 159 -48.56 9.44 -20.31
N ARG A 160 -48.85 9.59 -21.60
CA ARG A 160 -50.10 10.20 -22.06
C ARG A 160 -51.18 9.13 -22.08
#